data_AF-A0A9P7MAL1-F1
#
_entry.id   AF-A0A9P7MAL1-F1
#
_cell.length_a   1.000
_cell.length_b   1.000
_cell.length_c   1.000
_cell.angle_alpha   90.00
_cell.angle_beta   90.00
_cell.angle_gamma   90.00
#
_symmetry.space_group_name_H-M   'P 1'
#
loop_
_entity.id
_entity.type
_entity.pdbx_description
1 polymer ?
#
loop_
_entity_poly.entity_id
_entity_poly.type
_entity_poly.pdbx_seq_one_letter_code
_entity_poly.pdbx_strand_id
1 'polypeptide(L)'
;MKLLSSLPLAFLASHALAQCGTGSISGSTNWADLDILGSCNLNKDNVYYCGDSGTTIVHKQSQFMLRAGKADSTVSVNCANNVVLVFHCSAGDSERFVAPECKGAILSINSVRELPV
;
A
#
# COMPACT_ATOMS: atom_id res chain seq x y z
N MET A 1 32.38 -40.10 -28.32
CA MET A 1 32.23 -39.67 -26.90
C MET A 1 31.49 -38.36 -26.87
N LYS A 2 30.47 -38.27 -26.01
CA LYS A 2 29.49 -37.19 -25.90
C LYS A 2 30.12 -35.99 -25.17
N LEU A 3 29.96 -34.78 -25.70
CA LEU A 3 30.06 -33.55 -24.92
C LEU A 3 28.73 -32.82 -25.06
N LEU A 4 27.81 -33.19 -24.16
CA LEU A 4 26.57 -32.47 -23.91
C LEU A 4 26.96 -31.15 -23.24
N SER A 5 27.06 -30.09 -24.03
CA SER A 5 27.11 -28.72 -23.56
C SER A 5 25.77 -28.41 -22.90
N SER A 6 25.74 -28.53 -21.57
CA SER A 6 24.61 -28.10 -20.74
C SER A 6 24.76 -26.60 -20.52
N LEU A 7 24.10 -25.80 -21.38
CA LEU A 7 23.87 -24.40 -21.05
C LEU A 7 22.98 -24.37 -19.79
N PRO A 8 23.39 -23.68 -18.71
CA PRO A 8 22.50 -23.47 -17.59
C PRO A 8 21.38 -22.57 -18.09
N LEU A 9 20.14 -23.08 -18.08
CA LEU A 9 18.96 -22.24 -18.13
C LEU A 9 19.08 -21.28 -16.94
N ALA A 10 19.43 -20.03 -17.22
CA ALA A 10 19.21 -18.96 -16.28
C ALA A 10 17.69 -18.89 -16.05
N PHE A 11 17.25 -19.51 -14.96
CA PHE A 11 15.95 -19.25 -14.36
C PHE A 11 15.95 -17.77 -13.99
N LEU A 12 15.49 -16.93 -14.92
CA LEU A 12 14.96 -15.61 -14.60
C LEU A 12 13.71 -15.89 -13.75
N ALA A 13 13.92 -16.10 -12.46
CA ALA A 13 12.89 -15.96 -11.47
C ALA A 13 12.51 -14.48 -11.49
N SER A 14 11.58 -14.14 -12.36
CA SER A 14 10.77 -12.93 -12.32
C SER A 14 10.01 -12.97 -11.01
N HIS A 15 10.68 -12.61 -9.91
CA HIS A 15 10.01 -12.12 -8.74
C HIS A 15 9.40 -10.81 -9.23
N ALA A 16 8.14 -10.86 -9.64
CA ALA A 16 7.30 -9.68 -9.65
C ALA A 16 7.27 -9.23 -8.18
N LEU A 17 8.27 -8.43 -7.79
CA LEU A 17 8.25 -7.67 -6.57
C LEU A 17 6.92 -6.94 -6.64
N ALA A 18 6.04 -7.18 -5.67
CA ALA A 18 4.75 -6.51 -5.61
C ALA A 18 5.03 -5.01 -5.39
N GLN A 19 5.31 -4.36 -6.51
CA GLN A 19 5.35 -2.95 -6.77
C GLN A 19 4.00 -2.43 -6.28
N CYS A 20 4.05 -1.46 -5.38
CA CYS A 20 2.89 -0.83 -4.77
C CYS A 20 1.64 -0.80 -5.67
N GLY A 21 0.46 -1.04 -5.08
CA GLY A 21 -0.77 -1.16 -5.83
C GLY A 21 -1.97 -0.53 -5.14
N THR A 22 -3.01 -0.32 -5.93
CA THR A 22 -4.36 -0.06 -5.46
C THR A 22 -5.14 -1.38 -5.47
N GLY A 23 -6.18 -1.50 -4.65
CA GLY A 23 -7.08 -2.63 -4.76
C GLY A 23 -7.85 -2.90 -3.49
N SER A 24 -8.76 -3.85 -3.56
CA SER A 24 -9.45 -4.40 -2.40
C SER A 24 -8.58 -5.46 -1.76
N ILE A 25 -8.49 -5.38 -0.45
CA ILE A 25 -8.08 -6.49 0.39
C ILE A 25 -9.04 -7.68 0.12
N SER A 26 -8.51 -8.84 -0.24
CA SER A 26 -9.24 -10.09 -0.53
C SER A 26 -10.43 -9.97 -1.48
N GLY A 27 -10.43 -8.97 -2.39
CA GLY A 27 -11.57 -8.69 -3.28
C GLY A 27 -12.80 -8.09 -2.59
N SER A 28 -12.74 -7.84 -1.29
CA SER A 28 -13.82 -7.25 -0.50
C SER A 28 -13.57 -5.77 -0.25
N THR A 29 -14.63 -4.96 -0.35
CA THR A 29 -14.66 -3.58 0.17
C THR A 29 -15.31 -3.52 1.55
N ASN A 30 -15.65 -4.69 2.12
CA ASN A 30 -16.32 -4.78 3.39
C ASN A 30 -15.31 -4.59 4.53
N TRP A 31 -15.51 -3.53 5.31
CA TRP A 31 -14.70 -3.21 6.47
C TRP A 31 -14.72 -4.27 7.57
N ALA A 32 -15.74 -5.15 7.59
CA ALA A 32 -15.77 -6.28 8.52
C ALA A 32 -14.67 -7.32 8.22
N ASP A 33 -14.12 -7.32 7.00
CA ASP A 33 -13.05 -8.24 6.59
C ASP A 33 -11.65 -7.65 6.84
N LEU A 34 -11.61 -6.42 7.39
CA LEU A 34 -10.39 -5.67 7.69
C LEU A 34 -10.13 -5.64 9.19
N ASP A 35 -8.91 -5.97 9.58
CA ASP A 35 -8.42 -5.64 10.90
C ASP A 35 -7.72 -4.27 10.86
N ILE A 36 -8.25 -3.32 11.65
CA ILE A 36 -7.66 -1.99 11.78
C ILE A 36 -6.53 -2.07 12.80
N LEU A 37 -5.30 -1.98 12.32
CA LEU A 37 -4.10 -2.02 13.15
C LEU A 37 -3.87 -0.72 13.91
N GLY A 38 -4.36 0.40 13.36
CA GLY A 38 -4.32 1.69 14.01
C GLY A 38 -4.50 2.85 13.04
N SER A 39 -4.82 4.03 13.58
CA SER A 39 -4.95 5.25 12.79
C SER A 39 -3.60 5.90 12.52
N CYS A 40 -3.45 6.44 11.32
CA CYS A 40 -2.28 7.22 10.95
C CYS A 40 -2.44 8.66 11.43
N ASN A 41 -1.42 9.20 12.07
CA ASN A 41 -1.46 10.54 12.65
C ASN A 41 -0.83 11.56 11.72
N LEU A 42 -1.55 12.66 11.47
CA LEU A 42 -1.05 13.77 10.67
C LEU A 42 -0.10 14.64 11.50
N ASN A 43 1.10 14.87 10.99
CA ASN A 43 2.05 15.79 11.61
C ASN A 43 1.92 17.22 11.06
N LYS A 44 2.71 18.14 11.64
CA LYS A 44 2.76 19.56 11.22
C LYS A 44 3.22 19.79 9.77
N ASP A 45 3.87 18.80 9.16
CA ASP A 45 4.41 18.87 7.79
C ASP A 45 3.42 18.27 6.77
N ASN A 46 2.18 17.99 7.17
CA ASN A 46 1.14 17.32 6.38
C ASN A 46 1.53 15.91 5.90
N VAL A 47 2.31 15.20 6.73
CA VAL A 47 2.66 13.79 6.52
C VAL A 47 1.92 12.95 7.55
N TYR A 48 1.19 11.94 7.07
CA TYR A 48 0.58 10.94 7.92
C TYR A 48 1.60 9.85 8.24
N TYR A 49 1.74 9.50 9.52
CA TYR A 49 2.57 8.40 9.99
C TYR A 49 1.70 7.25 10.48
N CYS A 50 1.91 6.06 9.92
CA CYS A 50 1.10 4.88 10.19
C CYS A 50 1.90 3.87 11.02
N GLY A 51 1.70 3.88 12.33
CA GLY A 51 2.37 2.97 13.27
C GLY A 51 3.90 3.07 13.29
N ASP A 52 4.55 2.04 13.83
CA ASP A 52 6.01 2.02 14.07
C ASP A 52 6.82 1.36 12.94
N SER A 53 6.15 1.00 11.83
CA SER A 53 6.81 0.46 10.63
C SER A 53 7.64 1.52 9.91
N GLY A 54 7.35 2.81 10.14
CA GLY A 54 7.90 3.92 9.36
C GLY A 54 7.10 4.20 8.08
N THR A 55 5.91 3.61 7.93
CA THR A 55 5.01 3.93 6.82
C THR A 55 4.60 5.39 6.90
N THR A 56 4.69 6.09 5.76
CA THR A 56 4.21 7.46 5.62
C THR A 56 3.30 7.64 4.43
N ILE A 57 2.35 8.56 4.56
CA ILE A 57 1.50 8.99 3.45
C ILE A 57 1.55 10.50 3.36
N VAL A 58 1.70 11.01 2.15
CA VAL A 58 1.51 12.43 1.85
C VAL A 58 0.30 12.55 0.94
N HIS A 59 -0.67 13.38 1.35
CA HIS A 59 -1.81 13.72 0.52
C HIS A 59 -1.66 15.13 -0.03
N LYS A 60 -1.79 15.29 -1.35
CA LYS A 60 -1.80 16.60 -1.99
C LYS A 60 -2.80 16.61 -3.14
N GLN A 61 -3.84 17.41 -3.00
CA GLN A 61 -4.92 17.53 -3.99
C GLN A 61 -5.58 16.17 -4.28
N SER A 62 -5.34 15.61 -5.46
CA SER A 62 -5.88 14.33 -5.92
C SER A 62 -4.80 13.25 -5.99
N GLN A 63 -3.77 13.34 -5.15
CA GLN A 63 -2.65 12.40 -5.16
C GLN A 63 -2.27 11.98 -3.75
N PHE A 64 -1.93 10.70 -3.63
CA PHE A 64 -1.29 10.14 -2.45
C PHE A 64 0.10 9.65 -2.82
N MET A 65 1.07 9.90 -1.96
CA MET A 65 2.35 9.22 -1.98
C MET A 65 2.40 8.31 -0.77
N LEU A 66 2.39 7.00 -1.00
CA LEU A 66 2.63 6.00 0.04
C LEU A 66 4.11 5.62 0.02
N ARG A 67 4.74 5.61 1.20
CA ARG A 67 6.06 5.01 1.39
C ARG A 67 5.95 3.97 2.49
N ALA A 68 6.19 2.72 2.15
CA ALA A 68 6.32 1.67 3.16
C ALA A 68 7.68 1.79 3.83
N GLY A 69 7.71 1.61 5.15
CA GLY A 69 8.94 1.62 5.93
C GLY A 69 9.62 0.25 5.91
N LYS A 70 9.91 -0.28 7.10
CA LYS A 70 10.61 -1.58 7.28
C LYS A 70 9.75 -2.83 7.08
N ALA A 71 8.45 -2.65 6.82
CA ALA A 71 7.49 -3.74 6.65
C ALA A 71 6.49 -3.39 5.56
N ASP A 72 5.88 -4.42 4.97
CA ASP A 72 4.77 -4.26 4.04
C ASP A 72 3.65 -3.46 4.70
N SER A 73 3.03 -2.60 3.91
CA SER A 73 2.08 -1.64 4.45
C SER A 73 0.85 -1.58 3.58
N THR A 74 -0.29 -1.84 4.21
CA THR A 74 -1.61 -1.61 3.62
C THR A 74 -2.34 -0.55 4.42
N VAL A 75 -2.91 0.42 3.72
CA VAL A 75 -3.57 1.58 4.30
C VAL A 75 -4.91 1.81 3.64
N SER A 76 -5.93 2.09 4.46
CA SER A 76 -7.23 2.55 4.01
C SER A 76 -7.32 4.07 4.17
N VAL A 77 -7.74 4.77 3.13
CA VAL A 77 -7.98 6.21 3.14
C VAL A 77 -9.47 6.46 3.02
N ASN A 78 -10.05 7.14 4.01
CA ASN A 78 -11.43 7.59 3.99
C ASN A 78 -11.48 9.09 3.66
N CYS A 79 -12.09 9.42 2.52
CA CYS A 79 -12.16 10.77 1.98
C CYS A 79 -13.47 11.46 2.39
N ALA A 80 -13.49 12.80 2.41
CA ALA A 80 -14.65 13.56 2.91
C ALA A 80 -15.97 13.33 2.16
N ASN A 81 -15.91 12.80 0.94
CA ASN A 81 -17.08 12.37 0.16
C ASN A 81 -17.50 10.92 0.42
N ASN A 82 -17.02 10.29 1.50
CA ASN A 82 -17.27 8.90 1.88
C ASN A 82 -16.72 7.86 0.90
N VAL A 83 -15.79 8.25 0.03
CA VAL A 83 -15.03 7.30 -0.77
C VAL A 83 -13.91 6.70 0.06
N VAL A 84 -13.75 5.38 -0.07
CA VAL A 84 -12.71 4.62 0.60
C VAL A 84 -11.78 4.05 -0.45
N LEU A 85 -10.49 4.34 -0.30
CA LEU A 85 -9.43 3.79 -1.12
C LEU A 85 -8.51 2.93 -0.28
N VAL A 86 -7.95 1.88 -0.88
CA VAL A 86 -6.96 1.03 -0.23
C VAL A 86 -5.72 0.97 -1.10
N PHE A 87 -4.58 1.21 -0.45
CA PHE A 87 -3.26 1.21 -1.07
C PHE A 87 -2.37 0.23 -0.32
N HIS A 88 -1.54 -0.50 -1.05
CA HIS A 88 -0.50 -1.34 -0.48
C HIS A 88 0.85 -1.03 -1.10
N CYS A 89 1.92 -1.21 -0.32
CA CYS A 89 3.30 -1.17 -0.77
C CYS A 89 4.11 -2.24 -0.03
N SER A 90 5.01 -2.91 -0.74
CA SER A 90 6.02 -3.78 -0.12
C SER A 90 7.01 -2.96 0.69
N ALA A 91 7.63 -3.57 1.70
CA ALA A 91 8.63 -2.94 2.55
C ALA A 91 9.72 -2.23 1.73
N GLY A 92 10.00 -0.97 2.07
CA GLY A 92 11.00 -0.13 1.39
C GLY A 92 10.53 0.53 0.09
N ASP A 93 9.38 0.13 -0.46
CA ASP A 93 8.87 0.70 -1.70
C ASP A 93 8.03 1.97 -1.47
N SER A 94 7.88 2.74 -2.54
CA SER A 94 7.02 3.92 -2.56
C SER A 94 6.39 4.14 -3.92
N GLU A 95 5.17 4.66 -3.94
CA GLU A 95 4.43 4.93 -5.17
C GLU A 95 3.49 6.12 -5.02
N ARG A 96 3.23 6.77 -6.16
CA ARG A 96 2.22 7.83 -6.26
C ARG A 96 0.93 7.29 -6.85
N PHE A 97 -0.16 7.46 -6.13
CA PHE A 97 -1.49 7.10 -6.58
C PHE A 97 -2.27 8.36 -6.94
N VAL A 98 -2.85 8.37 -8.13
CA VAL A 98 -3.80 9.40 -8.56
C VAL A 98 -5.19 8.99 -8.09
N ALA A 99 -5.83 9.84 -7.29
CA ALA A 99 -7.12 9.61 -6.64
C ALA A 99 -7.98 10.89 -6.75
N PRO A 100 -8.54 11.21 -7.93
CA PRO A 100 -9.37 12.40 -8.16
C PRO A 100 -10.60 12.47 -7.25
N GLU A 101 -11.17 11.32 -6.92
CA GLU A 101 -12.27 11.15 -5.99
C GLU A 101 -11.94 11.57 -4.56
N CYS A 102 -10.66 11.63 -4.19
CA CYS A 102 -10.19 12.08 -2.88
C CYS A 102 -9.58 13.49 -2.93
N LYS A 103 -10.05 14.33 -3.86
CA LYS A 103 -9.71 15.74 -3.89
C LYS A 103 -10.41 16.48 -2.74
N GLY A 104 -9.67 16.85 -1.70
CA GLY A 104 -10.19 17.66 -0.60
C GLY A 104 -9.71 17.18 0.76
N ALA A 105 -10.57 17.30 1.78
CA ALA A 105 -10.24 16.83 3.12
C ALA A 105 -10.23 15.30 3.21
N ILE A 106 -9.33 14.78 4.04
CA ILE A 106 -9.26 13.36 4.41
C ILE A 106 -9.86 13.21 5.80
N LEU A 107 -10.81 12.29 5.95
CA LEU A 107 -11.47 12.03 7.24
C LEU A 107 -10.57 11.20 8.15
N SER A 108 -10.00 10.14 7.60
CA SER A 108 -9.08 9.26 8.32
C SER A 108 -8.20 8.49 7.36
N ILE A 109 -7.01 8.13 7.83
CA ILE A 109 -6.18 7.10 7.22
C ILE A 109 -5.88 6.08 8.30
N ASN A 110 -6.08 4.80 8.01
CA ASN A 110 -5.78 3.71 8.93
C ASN A 110 -4.82 2.72 8.29
N SER A 111 -3.91 2.18 9.10
CA SER A 111 -3.20 0.96 8.75
C SER A 111 -4.17 -0.21 8.95
N VAL A 112 -4.23 -1.08 7.95
CA VAL A 112 -5.15 -2.22 7.92
C VAL A 112 -4.41 -3.46 7.48
N ARG A 113 -4.96 -4.62 7.81
CA ARG A 113 -4.57 -5.90 7.22
C ARG A 113 -5.79 -6.72 6.88
N GLU A 114 -5.58 -7.65 5.96
CA GLU A 114 -6.49 -8.77 5.73
C GLU A 114 -6.64 -9.61 7.00
N LEU A 115 -7.90 -9.89 7.35
CA LEU A 115 -8.18 -10.99 8.27
C LEU A 115 -7.82 -12.32 7.57
N PRO A 116 -7.13 -13.23 8.26
CA PRO A 116 -6.91 -14.57 7.71
C PRO A 116 -8.26 -15.27 7.53
N VAL A 117 -8.50 -15.80 6.33
CA VAL A 117 -9.67 -16.63 5.99
C VAL A 117 -9.57 -17.99 6.67
#